data_AF-A0A5C7KUE4-F1
#
_entry.id   AF-A0A5C7KUE4-F1
#
_cell.length_a   1.000
_cell.length_b   1.000
_cell.length_c   1.000
_cell.angle_alpha   90.00
_cell.angle_beta   90.00
_cell.angle_gamma   90.00
#
_symmetry.space_group_name_H-M   'P 1'
#
loop_
_entity.id
_entity.type
_entity.pdbx_description
1 polymer ?
#
loop_
_entity_poly.entity_id
_entity_poly.type
_entity_poly.pdbx_seq_one_letter_code
_entity_poly.pdbx_strand_id
1 'polypeptide(L)'
;MRIGINASFLAKPMTGIGQVTFNFLKELKEFQTRLLDDGQVSNFKFQNEVSSFKFQDVRFVLYCQEEPKLDFELPENFEIRVFLPWWKRDDVIRQWLWERQLAREAMQDGCEVFFSLYQSATVFS
;
A
#
# COMPACT_ATOMS: atom_id res chain seq x y z
N MET A 1 -5.07 8.31 -9.70
CA MET A 1 -5.52 7.00 -9.18
C MET A 1 -5.17 6.90 -7.70
N ARG A 2 -6.07 6.41 -6.84
CA ARG A 2 -5.75 6.13 -5.42
C ARG A 2 -5.64 4.62 -5.17
N ILE A 3 -4.49 4.17 -4.68
CA ILE A 3 -4.21 2.76 -4.38
C ILE A 3 -3.99 2.62 -2.87
N GLY A 4 -4.88 1.89 -2.20
CA GLY A 4 -4.70 1.52 -0.80
C GLY A 4 -3.81 0.29 -0.66
N ILE A 5 -2.87 0.30 0.27
CA ILE A 5 -2.01 -0.84 0.57
C ILE A 5 -2.17 -1.19 2.06
N ASN A 6 -2.49 -2.45 2.33
CA ASN A 6 -2.42 -2.98 3.69
C ASN A 6 -0.95 -3.18 4.09
N ALA A 7 -0.44 -2.24 4.88
CA ALA A 7 0.92 -2.24 5.40
C ALA A 7 0.98 -2.60 6.90
N SER A 8 -0.10 -3.18 7.48
CA SER A 8 -0.16 -3.51 8.91
C SER A 8 0.94 -4.47 9.36
N PHE A 9 1.48 -5.27 8.45
CA PHE A 9 2.55 -6.24 8.73
C PHE A 9 3.90 -5.59 9.05
N LEU A 10 4.07 -4.29 8.75
CA LEU A 10 5.26 -3.52 9.15
C LEU A 10 5.39 -3.36 10.66
N ALA A 11 4.32 -3.57 11.43
CA ALA A 11 4.38 -3.60 12.90
C ALA A 11 5.27 -4.76 13.42
N LYS A 12 5.47 -5.81 12.61
CA LYS A 12 6.30 -6.98 12.94
C LYS A 12 7.30 -7.27 11.83
N PRO A 13 8.32 -6.41 11.62
CA PRO A 13 9.21 -6.48 10.46
C PRO A 13 10.06 -7.76 10.42
N MET A 14 10.28 -8.41 11.57
CA MET A 14 11.04 -9.66 11.68
C MET A 14 10.25 -10.93 11.35
N THR A 15 8.99 -10.80 10.92
CA THR A 15 8.18 -11.92 10.44
C THR A 15 8.28 -12.04 8.92
N GLY A 16 8.04 -13.23 8.36
CA GLY A 16 8.10 -13.43 6.90
C GLY A 16 7.23 -12.45 6.12
N ILE A 17 5.97 -12.25 6.54
CA ILE A 17 5.07 -11.28 5.91
C ILE A 17 5.49 -9.83 6.13
N GLY A 18 6.08 -9.51 7.29
CA GLY A 18 6.67 -8.20 7.57
C GLY A 18 7.83 -7.89 6.62
N GLN A 19 8.74 -8.84 6.42
CA GLN A 19 9.85 -8.71 5.47
C GLN A 19 9.37 -8.57 4.03
N VAL A 20 8.37 -9.36 3.61
CA VAL A 20 7.76 -9.23 2.28
C VAL A 20 7.16 -7.85 2.09
N THR A 21 6.41 -7.35 3.08
CA THR A 21 5.80 -6.02 3.02
C THR A 21 6.83 -4.91 2.93
N PHE A 22 7.87 -4.99 3.77
CA PHE A 22 8.97 -4.04 3.77
C PHE A 22 9.70 -4.00 2.42
N ASN A 23 10.13 -5.17 1.92
CA ASN A 23 10.86 -5.26 0.65
C ASN A 23 9.99 -4.86 -0.54
N PHE A 24 8.70 -5.19 -0.53
CA PHE A 24 7.76 -4.74 -1.56
C PHE A 24 7.68 -3.21 -1.63
N LEU A 25 7.57 -2.53 -0.49
CA LEU A 25 7.52 -1.06 -0.48
C LEU A 25 8.85 -0.44 -0.91
N LYS A 26 9.98 -1.06 -0.54
CA LYS A 26 11.31 -0.64 -0.99
C LYS A 26 11.45 -0.76 -2.51
N GLU A 27 11.10 -1.90 -3.10
CA GLU A 27 11.14 -2.11 -4.54
C GLU A 27 10.14 -1.22 -5.29
N LEU A 28 8.95 -1.00 -4.72
CA LEU A 28 7.95 -0.08 -5.30
C LEU A 28 8.48 1.35 -5.38
N LYS A 29 9.16 1.82 -4.31
CA LYS A 29 9.86 3.10 -4.32
C LYS A 29 10.96 3.14 -5.38
N GLU A 30 11.84 2.15 -5.41
CA GLU A 30 12.95 2.11 -6.36
C GLU A 30 12.48 2.04 -7.82
N PHE A 31 11.37 1.33 -8.07
CA PHE A 31 10.71 1.29 -9.36
C PHE A 31 10.16 2.67 -9.75
N GLN A 32 9.50 3.37 -8.83
CA GLN A 32 9.03 4.73 -9.06
C GLN A 32 10.19 5.70 -9.37
N THR A 33 11.27 5.65 -8.58
CA THR A 33 12.44 6.52 -8.80
C THR A 33 13.03 6.31 -10.20
N ARG A 34 13.22 5.05 -10.61
CA ARG A 34 13.68 4.70 -11.96
C ARG A 34 12.78 5.28 -13.06
N LEU A 35 11.45 5.19 -12.88
CA LEU A 35 10.50 5.77 -13.84
C LEU A 35 10.58 7.29 -13.93
N LEU A 36 10.91 7.98 -12.83
CA LEU A 36 11.06 9.43 -12.80
C LEU A 36 12.38 9.88 -13.44
N ASP A 37 13.46 9.13 -13.21
CA ASP A 37 14.80 9.46 -13.71
C ASP A 37 14.92 9.24 -15.23
N ASP A 38 14.30 8.19 -15.77
CA ASP A 38 14.40 7.85 -17.19
C ASP A 38 13.59 8.78 -18.11
N GLY A 39 12.78 9.70 -17.56
CA GLY A 39 11.91 10.60 -18.34
C GLY A 39 10.90 9.89 -19.26
N GLN A 40 10.82 8.56 -19.18
CA GLN A 40 9.95 7.75 -20.00
C GLN A 40 8.57 7.70 -19.36
N VAL A 41 7.61 8.34 -20.03
CA VAL A 41 6.22 7.92 -20.00
C VAL A 41 6.23 6.42 -20.29
N SER A 42 6.03 5.60 -19.26
CA SER A 42 5.99 4.16 -19.41
C SER A 42 4.75 3.84 -20.22
N ASN A 43 4.93 3.66 -21.52
CA ASN A 43 3.92 3.09 -22.41
C ASN A 43 3.75 1.62 -22.02
N PHE A 44 3.04 1.36 -20.93
CA PHE A 44 2.64 0.02 -20.55
C PHE A 44 1.60 -0.45 -21.57
N LYS A 45 2.04 -1.30 -22.51
CA LYS A 45 1.13 -1.96 -23.46
C LYS A 45 0.41 -3.10 -22.74
N PHE A 46 -0.68 -2.80 -22.04
CA PHE A 46 -1.65 -3.81 -21.61
C PHE A 46 -2.73 -3.92 -22.69
N GLN A 47 -2.86 -5.11 -23.30
CA GLN A 47 -3.91 -5.49 -24.25
C GLN A 47 -4.41 -4.38 -25.19
N ASN A 48 -3.71 -4.16 -26.31
CA ASN A 48 -4.14 -3.37 -27.48
C ASN A 48 -4.57 -1.89 -27.26
N GLU A 49 -4.58 -1.37 -26.03
CA GLU A 49 -4.83 0.04 -25.75
C GLU A 49 -3.56 0.67 -25.17
N VAL A 50 -3.00 1.64 -25.90
CA VAL A 50 -1.86 2.44 -25.42
C VAL A 50 -2.43 3.57 -24.58
N SER A 51 -2.70 3.29 -23.31
CA SER A 51 -2.96 4.33 -22.32
C SER A 51 -1.63 4.87 -21.79
N SER A 52 -1.32 6.13 -22.10
CA SER A 52 -0.19 6.84 -21.51
C SER A 52 -0.51 7.15 -20.04
N PHE A 53 -0.01 6.32 -19.12
CA PHE A 53 -0.22 6.50 -17.69
C PHE A 53 1.01 7.15 -17.06
N LYS A 54 0.83 8.21 -16.26
CA LYS A 54 1.91 8.83 -15.49
C LYS A 54 1.86 8.35 -14.05
N PHE A 55 2.96 7.81 -13.56
CA PHE A 55 3.06 7.30 -12.19
C PHE A 55 2.91 8.41 -11.13
N GLN A 56 3.23 9.66 -11.47
CA GLN A 56 3.05 10.84 -10.62
C GLN A 56 1.59 11.09 -10.24
N ASP A 57 0.64 10.64 -11.06
CA ASP A 57 -0.79 10.80 -10.82
C ASP A 57 -1.36 9.70 -9.89
N VAL A 58 -0.52 8.76 -9.47
CA VAL A 58 -0.87 7.68 -8.54
C VAL A 58 -0.51 8.07 -7.12
N ARG A 59 -1.51 8.04 -6.24
CA ARG A 59 -1.33 8.20 -4.80
C ARG A 59 -1.47 6.85 -4.11
N PHE A 60 -0.52 6.54 -3.25
CA PHE A 60 -0.51 5.34 -2.44
C PHE A 60 -0.91 5.71 -1.01
N VAL A 61 -1.88 4.99 -0.44
CA VAL A 61 -2.26 5.14 0.97
C VAL A 61 -1.85 3.88 1.70
N LEU A 62 -0.86 3.99 2.58
CA LEU A 62 -0.33 2.90 3.40
C LEU A 62 -1.09 2.85 4.72
N TYR A 63 -1.85 1.77 4.93
CA TYR A 63 -2.59 1.59 6.17
C TYR A 63 -1.79 0.74 7.15
N CYS A 64 -1.42 1.33 8.28
CA CYS A 64 -0.59 0.75 9.31
C CYS A 64 -1.33 0.71 10.65
N GLN A 65 -1.03 -0.31 11.46
CA GLN A 65 -1.49 -0.34 12.85
C GLN A 65 -0.68 0.63 13.71
N GLU A 66 0.64 0.66 13.50
CA GLU A 66 1.58 1.52 14.23
C GLU A 66 2.43 2.29 13.23
N GLU A 67 3.08 3.37 13.67
CA GLU A 67 4.03 4.10 12.82
C GLU A 67 5.16 3.17 12.36
N PRO A 68 5.32 2.95 11.04
CA PRO A 68 6.29 2.00 10.53
C PRO A 68 7.70 2.54 10.70
N LYS A 69 8.61 1.69 11.18
CA LYS A 69 10.05 1.99 11.23
C LYS A 69 10.67 1.63 9.88
N LEU A 70 10.71 2.59 8.97
CA LEU A 70 11.38 2.45 7.68
C LEU A 70 12.80 3.02 7.78
N ASP A 71 13.75 2.36 7.13
CA ASP A 71 15.14 2.81 6.96
C ASP A 71 15.31 3.69 5.70
N PHE A 72 14.21 3.98 4.99
CA PHE A 72 14.18 4.80 3.80
C PHE A 72 13.03 5.81 3.85
N GLU A 73 13.22 6.94 3.17
CA GLU A 73 12.17 7.96 3.00
C GLU A 73 11.21 7.55 1.88
N LEU A 74 9.91 7.69 2.12
CA LEU A 74 8.88 7.45 1.11
C LEU A 74 8.70 8.72 0.24
N PRO A 75 8.44 8.56 -1.07
CA PRO A 75 8.13 9.69 -1.95
C PRO A 75 6.84 10.43 -1.56
N GLU A 76 6.66 11.67 -2.02
CA GLU A 76 5.54 12.56 -1.65
C GLU A 76 4.14 12.01 -2.00
N ASN A 77 4.05 11.07 -2.93
CA ASN A 77 2.78 10.44 -3.32
C ASN A 77 2.36 9.27 -2.41
N PHE A 78 3.11 8.99 -1.35
CA PHE A 78 2.75 8.03 -0.30
C PHE A 78 2.18 8.76 0.93
N GLU A 79 0.96 8.41 1.31
CA GLU A 79 0.32 8.84 2.55
C GLU A 79 0.32 7.67 3.53
N ILE A 80 0.82 7.88 4.75
CA ILE A 80 0.73 6.87 5.82
C ILE A 80 -0.49 7.19 6.68
N ARG A 81 -1.38 6.20 6.83
CA ARG A 81 -2.49 6.25 7.77
C ARG A 81 -2.30 5.24 8.87
N VAL A 82 -2.21 5.76 10.10
CA VAL A 82 -2.09 4.96 11.30
C VAL A 82 -3.41 5.02 12.06
N PHE A 83 -3.99 3.87 12.30
CA PHE A 83 -5.12 3.73 13.21
C PHE A 83 -5.00 2.40 13.93
N LEU A 84 -5.63 2.26 15.09
CA LEU A 84 -5.67 1.03 15.85
C LEU A 84 -6.96 0.98 16.66
N PRO A 85 -7.59 -0.20 16.82
CA PRO A 85 -8.58 -0.39 17.86
C PRO A 85 -7.93 -0.12 19.23
N TRP A 86 -8.70 0.40 20.19
CA TRP A 86 -8.24 0.67 21.56
C TRP A 86 -7.70 -0.57 22.32
N TRP A 87 -7.80 -1.76 21.73
CA TRP A 87 -7.49 -3.04 22.36
C TRP A 87 -6.10 -3.55 21.95
N LYS A 88 -5.21 -3.63 22.94
CA LYS A 88 -3.80 -4.04 22.80
C LYS A 88 -3.54 -5.53 22.52
N ARG A 89 -4.48 -6.44 22.79
CA ARG A 89 -4.24 -7.89 22.69
C ARG A 89 -4.29 -8.34 21.24
N ASP A 90 -3.28 -9.10 20.82
CA ASP A 90 -3.17 -9.61 19.47
C ASP A 90 -3.92 -10.93 19.30
N ASP A 91 -5.21 -10.83 18.95
CA ASP A 91 -6.06 -12.00 18.69
C ASP A 91 -6.74 -11.93 17.32
N VAL A 92 -7.25 -13.08 16.89
CA VAL A 92 -8.05 -13.24 15.66
C VAL A 92 -9.21 -12.24 15.57
N ILE A 93 -9.90 -11.97 16.70
CA ILE A 93 -11.03 -11.01 16.73
C ILE A 93 -10.55 -9.60 16.41
N ARG A 94 -9.41 -9.20 16.99
CA ARG A 94 -8.84 -7.88 16.72
C ARG A 94 -8.42 -7.75 15.27
N GLN A 95 -7.78 -8.79 14.73
CA GLN A 95 -7.37 -8.83 13.33
C GLN A 95 -8.59 -8.73 12.40
N TRP A 96 -9.66 -9.45 12.69
CA TRP A 96 -10.91 -9.36 11.92
C TRP A 96 -11.57 -7.97 11.99
N LEU A 97 -11.61 -7.35 13.17
CA LEU A 97 -12.13 -5.99 13.34
C LEU A 97 -11.27 -4.97 12.58
N TRP A 98 -9.96 -5.13 12.65
CA TRP A 98 -8.98 -4.34 11.90
C TRP A 98 -9.25 -4.41 10.41
N GLU A 99 -9.34 -5.62 9.84
CA GLU A 99 -9.60 -5.83 8.42
C GLU A 99 -10.93 -5.22 7.98
N ARG A 100 -11.97 -5.33 8.80
CA ARG A 100 -13.27 -4.71 8.52
C ARG A 100 -13.23 -3.18 8.58
N GLN A 101 -12.48 -2.60 9.51
CA GLN A 101 -12.30 -1.15 9.57
C GLN A 101 -11.44 -0.67 8.40
N LEU A 102 -10.36 -1.35 8.11
CA LEU A 102 -9.44 -1.06 7.02
C LEU A 102 -10.15 -0.97 5.67
N ALA A 103 -11.04 -1.91 5.36
CA ALA A 103 -11.86 -1.85 4.15
C ALA A 103 -12.76 -0.60 4.10
N ARG A 104 -13.29 -0.16 5.25
CA ARG A 104 -14.12 1.05 5.34
C ARG A 104 -13.29 2.31 5.16
N GLU A 105 -12.12 2.40 5.79
CA GLU A 105 -11.19 3.53 5.64
C GLU A 105 -10.73 3.64 4.19
N ALA A 106 -10.33 2.53 3.55
CA ALA A 106 -9.96 2.51 2.13
C ALA A 106 -11.08 3.00 1.20
N MET A 107 -12.33 2.62 1.49
CA MET A 107 -13.49 3.10 0.76
C MET A 107 -13.76 4.59 1.01
N GLN A 108 -13.63 5.07 2.25
CA GLN A 108 -13.81 6.48 2.60
C GLN A 108 -12.73 7.38 1.99
N ASP A 109 -11.52 6.86 1.86
CA ASP A 109 -10.40 7.53 1.20
C ASP A 109 -10.51 7.53 -0.33
N GLY A 110 -11.53 6.87 -0.88
CA GLY A 110 -11.77 6.77 -2.31
C GLY A 110 -10.66 5.99 -3.03
N CYS A 111 -10.10 4.97 -2.39
CA CYS A 111 -9.18 4.05 -3.05
C CYS A 111 -9.93 3.26 -4.13
N GLU A 112 -9.44 3.36 -5.36
CA GLU A 112 -9.98 2.61 -6.52
C GLU A 112 -9.52 1.15 -6.50
N VAL A 113 -8.29 0.92 -6.01
CA VAL A 113 -7.71 -0.41 -5.87
C VAL A 113 -7.16 -0.56 -4.46
N PHE A 114 -7.37 -1.74 -3.87
CA PHE A 114 -6.82 -2.09 -2.57
C PHE A 114 -6.01 -3.37 -2.64
N PHE A 115 -4.76 -3.26 -2.19
CA PHE A 115 -3.77 -4.31 -2.24
C PHE A 115 -3.38 -4.75 -0.84
N SER A 116 -3.58 -6.03 -0.53
CA SER A 116 -3.03 -6.65 0.69
C SER A 116 -2.09 -7.77 0.31
N LEU A 117 -0.91 -7.80 0.94
CA LEU A 117 0.08 -8.86 0.67
C LEU A 117 -0.32 -10.20 1.30
N TYR A 118 -1.26 -10.19 2.24
CA TYR A 118 -1.76 -11.38 2.93
C TYR A 118 -3.07 -11.90 2.34
N GLN A 119 -3.84 -11.05 1.66
CA GLN A 119 -5.07 -11.41 0.97
C GLN A 119 -5.05 -10.76 -0.41
N SER A 120 -5.13 -11.58 -1.46
CA SER A 120 -5.17 -11.19 -2.87
C SER A 120 -5.92 -9.87 -3.10
N ALA A 121 -5.40 -9.03 -4.01
CA ALA A 121 -5.98 -7.73 -4.37
C ALA A 121 -7.51 -7.80 -4.47
N THR A 122 -8.21 -7.04 -3.61
CA THR A 122 -9.67 -6.96 -3.65
C THR A 122 -10.04 -5.81 -4.56
N VAL A 123 -10.64 -6.13 -5.71
CA VAL A 123 -11.15 -5.13 -6.65
C VAL A 123 -12.47 -4.61 -6.12
N PHE A 124 -12.54 -3.31 -5.85
CA PHE A 124 -13.79 -2.63 -5.52
C PHE A 124 -14.39 -2.11 -6.82
N SER A 125 -15.20 -2.95 -7.49
CA SER A 125 -16.00 -2.56 -8.66
C SER A 125 -17.40 -2.12 -8.25
#